data_AF-A0A969XMK8-F1
#
_entry.id   AF-A0A969XMK8-F1
#
_cell.length_a   1.000
_cell.length_b   1.000
_cell.length_c   1.000
_cell.angle_alpha   90.00
_cell.angle_beta   90.00
_cell.angle_gamma   90.00
#
_symmetry.space_group_name_H-M   'P 1'
#
loop_
_entity.id
_entity.type
_entity.pdbx_description
1 polymer ?
#
loop_
_entity_poly.entity_id
_entity_poly.type
_entity_poly.pdbx_seq_one_letter_code
_entity_poly.pdbx_strand_id
1 'polypeptide(L)'
;LAFRLSLPFSAAATVLCATGFSMVVPSSPGAVGPFEAAAVLALSLFGLPESPASAYAFGLHGFTNITLILYGLVGLRREGLSFSRLRSGALPEADLAGAAGDRAASPKPPAAAGAKAPDA
;
A
#
# COMPACT_ATOMS: atom_id res chain seq x y z
N LEU A 1 24.78 13.85 4.63
CA LEU A 1 26.10 13.40 4.13
C LEU A 1 26.19 13.39 2.60
N ALA A 2 25.25 12.81 1.83
CA ALA A 2 25.34 12.77 0.36
C ALA A 2 25.12 14.12 -0.35
N PHE A 3 24.10 14.90 0.05
CA PHE A 3 23.71 16.15 -0.64
C PHE A 3 24.15 17.45 0.07
N ARG A 4 24.81 17.33 1.23
CA ARG A 4 25.30 18.46 2.08
C ARG A 4 24.34 19.66 2.21
N LEU A 5 23.04 19.38 2.38
CA LEU A 5 22.03 20.39 2.66
C LEU A 5 22.02 20.72 4.17
N SER A 6 22.29 21.98 4.51
CA SER A 6 22.20 22.51 5.87
C SER A 6 20.87 23.24 6.05
N LEU A 7 19.79 22.47 6.22
CA LEU A 7 18.42 22.98 6.37
C LEU A 7 17.83 22.58 7.73
N PRO A 8 16.86 23.34 8.26
CA PRO A 8 16.19 22.99 9.51
C PRO A 8 15.39 21.69 9.36
N PHE A 9 15.12 21.00 10.48
CA PHE A 9 14.31 19.78 10.48
C PHE A 9 12.92 19.97 9.85
N SER A 10 12.34 21.16 9.98
CA SER A 10 11.08 21.51 9.33
C SER A 10 11.11 21.32 7.82
N ALA A 11 12.26 21.53 7.15
CA ALA A 11 12.38 21.28 5.71
C ALA A 11 12.18 19.80 5.36
N ALA A 12 12.74 18.89 6.16
CA ALA A 12 12.54 17.46 5.98
C ALA A 12 11.07 17.07 6.20
N ALA A 13 10.42 17.63 7.23
CA ALA A 13 9.00 17.41 7.48
C ALA A 13 8.12 17.95 6.34
N THR A 14 8.44 19.12 5.79
CA THR A 14 7.72 19.70 4.64
C THR A 14 7.88 18.82 3.40
N VAL A 15 9.09 18.35 3.09
CA VAL A 15 9.32 17.42 1.97
C VAL A 15 8.51 16.14 2.17
N LEU A 16 8.52 15.56 3.36
CA LEU A 16 7.76 14.34 3.68
C LEU A 16 6.25 14.54 3.44
N CYS A 17 5.67 15.63 3.96
CA CYS A 17 4.26 15.93 3.77
C CYS A 17 3.93 16.21 2.29
N ALA A 18 4.72 17.05 1.62
CA ALA A 18 4.48 17.43 0.22
C ALA A 18 4.54 16.21 -0.71
N THR A 19 5.57 15.37 -0.57
CA THR A 19 5.72 14.15 -1.35
C THR A 19 4.64 13.12 -1.02
N GLY A 20 4.24 12.99 0.25
CA GLY A 20 3.11 12.16 0.66
C GLY A 20 1.80 12.57 -0.02
N PHE A 21 1.49 13.87 -0.07
CA PHE A 21 0.29 14.37 -0.76
C PHE A 21 0.38 14.22 -2.28
N SER A 22 1.57 14.34 -2.87
CA SER A 22 1.73 14.16 -4.32
C SER A 22 1.33 12.76 -4.80
N MET A 23 1.37 11.75 -3.92
CA MET A 23 0.97 10.37 -4.24
C MET A 23 -0.54 10.20 -4.44
N VAL A 24 -1.35 11.21 -4.10
CA VAL A 24 -2.79 11.25 -4.40
C VAL A 24 -3.03 11.54 -5.89
N VAL A 25 -2.07 12.18 -6.57
CA VAL A 25 -2.19 12.53 -7.99
C VAL A 25 -2.10 11.25 -8.83
N PRO A 26 -3.08 10.99 -9.74
CA PRO A 26 -2.98 9.88 -10.67
C PRO A 26 -1.75 10.05 -11.56
N SER A 27 -0.81 9.11 -11.48
CA SER A 27 0.50 9.26 -12.11
C SER A 27 0.96 8.00 -12.84
N SER A 28 2.10 8.13 -13.54
CA SER A 28 2.87 7.01 -14.07
C SER A 28 3.22 5.99 -12.97
N PRO A 29 3.52 4.72 -13.33
CA PRO A 29 4.00 3.73 -12.39
C PRO A 29 5.19 4.25 -11.58
N GLY A 30 5.10 4.18 -10.26
CA GLY A 30 6.16 4.64 -9.35
C GLY A 30 6.22 6.15 -9.14
N ALA A 31 5.19 6.91 -9.50
CA ALA A 31 5.03 8.35 -9.18
C ALA A 31 6.16 9.27 -9.66
N VAL A 32 6.83 8.88 -10.76
CA VAL A 32 7.90 9.67 -11.38
C VAL A 32 7.31 10.95 -11.96
N GLY A 33 7.82 12.10 -11.54
CA GLY A 33 7.35 13.44 -11.87
C GLY A 33 6.71 14.14 -10.68
N PRO A 34 5.52 13.71 -10.20
CA PRO A 34 4.84 14.36 -9.07
C PRO A 34 5.66 14.37 -7.78
N PHE A 35 6.35 13.27 -7.46
CA PHE A 35 7.18 13.20 -6.27
C PHE A 35 8.34 14.19 -6.34
N GLU A 36 9.06 14.22 -7.46
CA GLU A 36 10.18 15.12 -7.68
C GLU A 36 9.73 16.58 -7.64
N ALA A 37 8.64 16.90 -8.33
CA ALA A 37 8.07 18.24 -8.35
C ALA A 37 7.67 18.70 -6.93
N ALA A 38 7.03 17.83 -6.15
CA ALA A 38 6.64 18.14 -4.77
C ALA A 38 7.83 18.34 -3.84
N ALA A 39 8.88 17.52 -3.96
CA ALA A 39 10.10 17.67 -3.18
C ALA A 39 10.86 18.96 -3.53
N VAL A 40 10.99 19.29 -4.82
CA VAL A 40 11.62 20.54 -5.28
C VAL A 40 10.82 21.74 -4.80
N LEU A 41 9.49 21.71 -4.91
CA LEU A 41 8.62 22.78 -4.42
C LEU A 41 8.73 22.94 -2.89
N ALA A 42 8.78 21.84 -2.14
CA ALA A 42 8.95 21.89 -0.68
C ALA A 42 10.28 22.53 -0.28
N LEU A 43 11.37 22.20 -0.98
CA LEU A 43 12.70 22.74 -0.69
C LEU A 43 12.88 24.18 -1.15
N SER A 44 12.15 24.62 -2.18
CA SER A 44 12.18 26.02 -2.63
C SER A 44 11.62 26.98 -1.57
N LEU A 45 10.69 26.51 -0.72
CA LEU A 45 10.19 27.27 0.44
C LEU A 45 11.28 27.62 1.46
N PHE A 46 12.39 26.88 1.44
CA PHE A 46 13.56 27.12 2.30
C PHE A 46 14.72 27.78 1.55
N GLY A 47 14.46 28.32 0.35
CA GLY A 47 15.44 29.03 -0.46
C GLY A 47 16.45 28.13 -1.18
N LEU A 48 16.19 26.82 -1.26
CA LEU A 48 17.11 25.92 -1.95
C LEU A 48 16.97 26.04 -3.47
N PRO A 49 18.06 26.24 -4.22
CA PRO A 49 18.00 26.31 -5.68
C PRO A 49 17.50 25.01 -6.31
N GLU A 50 16.88 25.10 -7.49
CA GLU A 50 16.24 23.96 -8.18
C GLU A 50 17.22 22.82 -8.50
N SER A 51 18.43 23.13 -8.97
CA SER A 51 19.43 22.13 -9.34
C SER A 51 19.82 21.19 -8.18
N PRO A 52 20.23 21.67 -6.99
CA PRO A 52 20.48 20.79 -5.85
C PRO A 52 19.20 20.17 -5.26
N ALA A 53 18.05 20.86 -5.33
CA ALA A 53 16.78 20.31 -4.87
C ALA A 53 16.32 19.11 -5.71
N SER A 54 16.45 19.19 -7.04
CA SER A 54 16.10 18.11 -7.96
C SER A 54 17.02 16.90 -7.81
N ALA A 55 18.33 17.12 -7.66
CA ALA A 55 19.28 16.04 -7.39
C ALA A 55 18.93 15.30 -6.08
N TYR A 56 18.60 16.05 -5.03
CA TYR A 56 18.12 15.48 -3.77
C TYR A 56 16.80 14.72 -3.96
N ALA A 57 15.84 15.29 -4.69
CA ALA A 57 14.53 14.70 -4.92
C ALA A 57 14.64 13.35 -5.66
N PHE A 58 15.45 13.27 -6.72
CA PHE A 58 15.72 12.02 -7.43
C PHE A 58 16.36 10.96 -6.52
N GLY A 59 17.35 11.36 -5.71
CA GLY A 59 17.98 10.45 -4.75
C GLY A 59 17.01 9.93 -3.70
N LEU A 60 16.18 10.83 -3.14
CA LEU A 60 15.17 10.48 -2.15
C LEU A 60 14.10 9.54 -2.74
N HIS A 61 13.64 9.82 -3.95
CA HIS A 61 12.63 9.00 -4.60
C HIS A 61 13.16 7.59 -4.92
N GLY A 62 14.35 7.51 -5.50
CA GLY A 62 15.02 6.24 -5.78
C GLY A 62 15.24 5.42 -4.51
N PHE A 63 15.72 6.05 -3.44
CA PHE A 63 15.90 5.39 -2.15
C PHE A 63 14.59 4.85 -1.59
N THR A 64 13.52 5.64 -1.65
CA THR A 64 12.17 5.25 -1.20
C THR A 64 11.68 4.04 -1.97
N ASN A 65 11.74 4.09 -3.31
CA ASN A 65 11.26 3.00 -4.16
C ASN A 65 12.08 1.72 -3.96
N ILE A 66 13.41 1.80 -3.92
CA ILE A 66 14.26 0.64 -3.67
C ILE A 66 13.92 0.02 -2.31
N THR A 67 13.78 0.84 -1.27
CA THR A 67 13.47 0.36 0.08
C THR A 67 12.13 -0.36 0.11
N LEU A 68 11.08 0.23 -0.47
CA LEU A 68 9.75 -0.37 -0.54
C LEU A 68 9.74 -1.66 -1.37
N ILE A 69 10.45 -1.68 -2.51
CA ILE A 69 10.60 -2.88 -3.35
C ILE A 69 11.27 -4.01 -2.55
N LEU A 70 12.35 -3.71 -1.81
CA LEU A 70 13.04 -4.69 -0.98
C LEU A 70 12.13 -5.23 0.13
N TYR A 71 11.39 -4.37 0.83
CA TYR A 71 10.42 -4.82 1.83
C TYR A 71 9.32 -5.68 1.22
N GLY A 72 8.79 -5.30 0.05
CA GLY A 72 7.80 -6.09 -0.68
C GLY A 72 8.33 -7.46 -1.09
N LEU A 73 9.56 -7.52 -1.62
CA LEU A 73 10.25 -8.77 -1.96
C LEU A 73 10.46 -9.67 -0.74
N VAL A 74 10.86 -9.10 0.39
CA VAL A 74 11.02 -9.84 1.65
C VAL A 74 9.68 -10.35 2.15
N GLY A 75 8.63 -9.53 2.13
CA GLY A 75 7.26 -9.93 2.49
C GLY A 75 6.76 -11.08 1.63
N LEU A 76 6.91 -10.95 0.31
CA LEU A 76 6.51 -11.99 -0.64
C LEU A 76 7.21 -13.33 -0.38
N ARG A 77 8.52 -13.29 -0.09
CA ARG A 77 9.29 -14.50 0.27
C ARG A 77 8.82 -15.11 1.59
N ARG A 78 8.46 -14.29 2.59
CA ARG A 78 7.99 -14.76 3.90
C ARG A 78 6.61 -15.41 3.81
N GLU A 79 5.75 -14.96 2.91
CA GLU A 79 4.42 -15.53 2.67
C GLU A 79 4.44 -16.76 1.72
N GLY A 80 5.62 -17.16 1.23
CA GLY A 80 5.77 -18.30 0.32
C GLY A 80 5.15 -18.05 -1.07
N LEU A 81 4.78 -16.81 -1.36
CA LEU A 81 4.25 -16.42 -2.65
C LEU A 81 5.41 -16.29 -3.64
N SER A 82 5.22 -16.83 -4.85
CA SER A 82 6.18 -16.63 -5.94
C SER A 82 5.57 -15.63 -6.92
N PHE A 83 6.37 -14.70 -7.43
CA PHE A 83 5.97 -13.79 -8.51
C PHE A 83 5.33 -14.55 -9.69
N SER A 84 5.77 -15.79 -9.93
CA SER A 84 5.22 -16.66 -10.97
C SER A 84 3.78 -17.12 -10.68
N ARG A 85 3.43 -17.37 -9.40
CA ARG A 85 2.05 -17.73 -8.97
C ARG A 85 1.10 -16.55 -9.01
N LEU A 86 1.57 -15.36 -8.64
CA LEU A 86 0.79 -14.12 -8.76
C LEU A 86 0.56 -13.73 -10.24
N ARG A 87 1.56 -13.94 -11.10
CA ARG A 87 1.46 -13.65 -12.54
C ARG A 87 0.45 -14.55 -13.27
N SER A 88 0.23 -15.77 -12.78
CA SER A 88 -0.71 -16.74 -13.37
C SER A 88 -2.17 -16.56 -12.89
N GLY A 89 -2.47 -15.53 -12.11
CA GLY A 89 -3.85 -15.15 -11.76
C GLY A 89 -4.56 -16.10 -10.78
N ALA A 90 -3.89 -17.12 -10.26
CA ALA A 90 -4.45 -18.01 -9.25
C ALA A 90 -4.32 -17.38 -7.86
N LEU A 91 -5.14 -16.38 -7.56
CA LEU A 91 -5.57 -16.19 -6.18
C LEU A 91 -6.36 -17.45 -5.80
N PRO A 92 -6.12 -18.09 -4.64
CA PRO A 92 -6.96 -19.20 -4.21
C PRO A 92 -8.42 -18.73 -4.12
N GLU A 93 -9.29 -19.21 -5.00
CA GLU A 93 -10.75 -19.03 -4.89
C GLU A 93 -11.30 -19.50 -3.53
N ALA A 94 -10.52 -20.29 -2.79
CA ALA A 94 -10.86 -20.87 -1.50
C ALA A 94 -11.25 -19.82 -0.43
N ASP A 95 -10.68 -18.62 -0.44
CA ASP A 95 -11.01 -17.59 0.57
C ASP A 95 -12.28 -16.77 0.24
N LEU A 96 -12.71 -16.77 -1.02
CA LEU A 96 -13.95 -16.08 -1.44
C LEU A 96 -15.19 -16.98 -1.23
N ALA A 97 -15.02 -18.30 -1.33
CA ALA A 97 -16.10 -19.27 -1.10
C ALA A 97 -16.40 -19.50 0.40
N GLY A 98 -15.38 -19.41 1.28
CA GLY A 98 -15.54 -19.60 2.73
C GLY A 98 -16.43 -18.53 3.37
N ALA A 99 -16.30 -17.27 2.97
CA ALA A 99 -17.12 -16.16 3.47
C ALA A 99 -18.61 -16.25 3.06
N ALA A 100 -18.91 -16.99 1.98
CA ALA A 100 -20.28 -17.27 1.54
C ALA A 100 -20.89 -18.50 2.23
N GLY A 101 -20.07 -19.50 2.57
CA GLY A 101 -20.49 -20.71 3.28
C GLY A 101 -20.93 -20.45 4.73
N ASP A 102 -20.24 -19.55 5.44
CA ASP A 102 -20.54 -19.23 6.83
C ASP A 102 -21.82 -18.40 7.02
N ARG A 103 -22.32 -17.72 5.98
CA ARG A 103 -23.63 -17.03 6.03
C ARG A 103 -24.81 -17.94 5.68
N ALA A 104 -24.57 -19.09 5.05
CA ALA A 104 -25.62 -20.04 4.67
C ALA A 104 -26.01 -20.99 5.82
N ALA A 105 -25.15 -21.16 6.83
CA ALA A 105 -25.44 -21.94 8.03
C ALA A 105 -26.27 -21.14 9.05
N SER A 106 -27.50 -20.77 8.66
CA SER A 106 -28.52 -20.36 9.65
C SER A 106 -28.87 -21.58 10.53
N PRO A 107 -29.07 -21.40 11.84
CA PRO A 107 -29.33 -22.50 12.75
C PRO A 107 -30.66 -23.19 12.41
N LYS A 108 -30.62 -24.53 12.34
CA LYS A 108 -31.78 -25.40 12.14
C LYS A 108 -32.85 -25.10 13.21
N PRO A 109 -34.10 -24.78 12.84
CA PRO A 109 -35.16 -24.54 13.81
C PRO A 109 -35.44 -25.82 14.63
N PRO A 110 -35.85 -25.69 15.90
CA PRO A 110 -36.06 -26.83 16.77
C PRO A 110 -37.14 -27.75 16.21
N ALA A 111 -36.83 -29.05 16.17
CA ALA A 111 -37.74 -30.08 15.72
C ALA A 111 -38.99 -30.08 16.60
N ALA A 112 -40.14 -29.79 16.00
CA ALA A 112 -41.44 -29.90 16.66
C ALA A 112 -41.65 -31.37 17.09
N ALA A 113 -41.69 -31.56 18.40
CA ALA A 113 -41.99 -32.83 19.03
C ALA A 113 -43.39 -33.32 18.61
N GLY A 114 -43.48 -34.60 18.26
CA GLY A 114 -44.73 -35.25 17.87
C GLY A 114 -45.77 -35.21 18.98
N ALA A 115 -47.00 -34.84 18.62
CA ALA A 115 -48.19 -35.11 19.41
C ALA A 115 -48.98 -36.23 18.74
N LYS A 116 -49.19 -37.31 19.49
CA LYS A 116 -49.87 -38.55 19.11
C LYS A 116 -51.34 -38.49 19.59
N ALA A 117 -52.27 -38.92 18.71
CA ALA A 117 -53.59 -39.56 18.98
C ALA A 117 -54.70 -38.70 19.66
N PRO A 118 -56.01 -39.10 19.63
CA PRO A 118 -56.52 -40.45 19.37
C PRO A 118 -57.73 -40.61 18.42
N ASP A 119 -57.96 -41.89 18.13
CA ASP A 119 -59.10 -42.51 17.46
C ASP A 119 -60.47 -42.10 18.04
N ALA A 120 -61.46 -41.93 17.15
CA ALA A 120 -62.89 -42.10 17.41
C ALA A 120 -63.61 -42.38 16.08
#